data_AF-A0A969ZVS6-F1
#
_entry.id   AF-A0A969ZVS6-F1
#
_cell.length_a   1.000
_cell.length_b   1.000
_cell.length_c   1.000
_cell.angle_alpha   90.00
_cell.angle_beta   90.00
_cell.angle_gamma   90.00
#
_symmetry.space_group_name_H-M   'P 1'
#
loop_
_entity.id
_entity.type
_entity.pdbx_description
1 polymer ?
#
loop_
_entity_poly.entity_id
_entity_poly.type
_entity_poly.pdbx_seq_one_letter_code
_entity_poly.pdbx_strand_id
1 'polypeptide(L)'
;MDWTKAKTILIIALLITNIFLLVTYTLSNSDNETSEEELLRETIALLEEKNIYVKGELPSVYQKMPVLMVQYDRLDPDFLRKKLAEQTPMESKSGSRKEIVKMVEAFLKDCGIWSPNVILDKVEQQDNKTYVHYKNEYEGYLVEDSYIICTVENGVITEVDRFWLKPKGFGQAKKATISASAALLSLMREKDQREAILVEDMELVYWLNPSDYEGETAISDTALPAWKITYNDGKVKHISAYKD
;
A
#
# COMPACT_ATOMS: atom_id res chain seq x y z
N MET A 1 -50.15 -26.08 37.35
CA MET A 1 -49.33 -25.08 36.64
C MET A 1 -48.77 -25.75 35.40
N ASP A 2 -49.24 -25.36 34.22
CA ASP A 2 -48.97 -26.07 32.97
C ASP A 2 -47.56 -25.75 32.44
N TRP A 3 -46.57 -26.42 33.01
CA TRP A 3 -45.14 -26.29 32.67
C TRP A 3 -44.86 -26.49 31.18
N THR A 4 -45.65 -27.32 30.51
CA THR A 4 -45.59 -27.53 29.06
C THR A 4 -45.98 -26.27 28.28
N LYS A 5 -47.00 -25.53 28.70
CA LYS A 5 -47.42 -24.28 28.04
C LYS A 5 -46.36 -23.19 28.17
N ALA A 6 -45.72 -23.09 29.34
CA ALA A 6 -44.65 -22.12 29.57
C ALA A 6 -43.43 -22.37 28.67
N LYS A 7 -43.04 -23.63 28.44
CA LYS A 7 -41.96 -23.99 27.51
C LYS A 7 -42.28 -23.62 26.07
N THR A 8 -43.49 -23.90 25.61
CA THR A 8 -43.92 -23.56 24.25
C THR A 8 -43.90 -22.05 24.03
N ILE A 9 -44.40 -21.27 24.99
CA ILE A 9 -44.38 -19.81 24.93
C ILE A 9 -42.93 -19.28 24.85
N LEU A 10 -42.02 -19.85 25.64
CA LEU A 10 -40.61 -19.42 25.67
C LEU A 10 -39.88 -19.75 24.36
N ILE A 11 -40.15 -20.91 23.76
CA ILE A 11 -39.59 -21.31 22.45
C ILE A 11 -40.12 -20.39 21.35
N ILE A 12 -41.43 -20.10 21.33
CA ILE A 12 -42.04 -19.21 20.32
C ILE A 12 -41.50 -17.79 20.45
N ALA A 13 -41.35 -17.27 21.67
CA ALA A 13 -40.79 -15.94 21.91
C ALA A 13 -39.35 -15.84 21.36
N LEU A 14 -38.51 -16.83 21.63
CA LEU A 14 -37.13 -16.88 21.10
C LEU A 14 -37.10 -16.93 19.57
N LEU A 15 -38.02 -17.69 18.96
CA LEU A 15 -38.15 -17.80 17.50
C LEU A 15 -38.52 -16.47 16.87
N ILE A 16 -39.47 -15.74 17.46
CA ILE A 16 -39.87 -14.41 16.99
C ILE A 16 -38.71 -13.42 17.12
N THR A 17 -37.96 -13.45 18.22
CA THR A 17 -36.79 -12.59 18.41
C THR A 17 -35.69 -12.90 17.38
N ASN A 18 -35.42 -14.18 17.11
CA ASN A 18 -34.42 -14.57 16.10
C ASN A 18 -34.84 -14.20 14.68
N ILE A 19 -36.13 -14.34 14.34
CA ILE A 19 -36.67 -13.90 13.04
C ILE A 19 -36.60 -12.38 12.94
N PHE A 20 -36.96 -11.65 14.00
CA PHE A 20 -36.87 -10.21 14.03
C PHE A 20 -35.44 -9.74 13.82
N LEU A 21 -34.47 -10.35 14.52
CA LEU A 21 -33.04 -10.08 14.34
C LEU A 21 -32.59 -10.35 12.89
N LEU A 22 -33.00 -11.48 12.31
CA LEU A 22 -32.68 -11.84 10.92
C LEU A 22 -33.25 -10.81 9.95
N VAL A 23 -34.51 -10.42 10.10
CA VAL A 23 -35.17 -9.42 9.25
C VAL A 23 -34.51 -8.06 9.38
N THR A 24 -34.21 -7.61 10.61
CA THR A 24 -33.50 -6.35 10.84
C THR A 24 -32.09 -6.38 10.26
N TYR A 25 -31.40 -7.52 10.34
CA TYR A 25 -30.07 -7.69 9.75
C TYR A 25 -30.15 -7.65 8.23
N THR A 26 -31.12 -8.33 7.61
CA THR A 26 -31.28 -8.34 6.15
C THR A 26 -31.72 -6.98 5.59
N LEU A 27 -32.64 -6.28 6.25
CA LEU A 27 -33.10 -4.94 5.82
C LEU A 27 -32.01 -3.89 6.02
N SER A 28 -31.30 -3.93 7.15
CA SER A 28 -30.20 -3.00 7.43
C SER A 28 -28.99 -3.23 6.51
N ASN A 29 -28.83 -4.43 5.95
CA ASN A 29 -27.78 -4.71 4.96
C ASN A 29 -28.17 -4.26 3.54
N SER A 30 -29.45 -4.32 3.15
CA SER A 30 -29.88 -3.89 1.80
C SER A 30 -29.96 -2.37 1.63
N ASP A 31 -30.31 -1.63 2.70
CA ASP A 31 -30.34 -0.16 2.68
C ASP A 31 -28.92 0.45 2.59
N ASN A 32 -27.91 -0.22 3.17
CA ASN A 32 -26.52 0.23 3.08
C ASN A 32 -25.94 0.06 1.67
N GLU A 33 -26.16 -1.09 1.01
CA GLU A 33 -25.64 -1.35 -0.34
C GLU A 33 -26.24 -0.39 -1.39
N THR A 34 -27.56 -0.14 -1.31
CA THR A 34 -28.23 0.77 -2.25
C THR A 34 -27.77 2.22 -2.07
N SER A 35 -27.52 2.66 -0.83
CA SER A 35 -27.04 4.01 -0.54
C SER A 35 -25.58 4.22 -0.94
N GLU A 36 -24.70 3.21 -0.79
CA GLU A 36 -23.29 3.34 -1.15
C GLU A 36 -23.08 3.44 -2.68
N GLU A 37 -23.79 2.64 -3.47
CA GLU A 37 -23.72 2.72 -4.94
C GLU A 37 -24.26 4.04 -5.49
N GLU A 38 -25.29 4.61 -4.86
CA GLU A 38 -25.84 5.92 -5.23
C GLU A 38 -24.83 7.04 -4.91
N LEU A 39 -24.24 7.01 -3.73
CA LEU A 39 -23.19 7.96 -3.33
C LEU A 39 -21.95 7.87 -4.23
N LEU A 40 -21.54 6.66 -4.62
CA LEU A 40 -20.43 6.45 -5.56
C LEU A 40 -20.73 7.04 -6.93
N ARG A 41 -21.95 6.85 -7.45
CA ARG A 41 -22.37 7.44 -8.74
C ARG A 41 -22.40 8.95 -8.70
N GLU A 42 -22.97 9.55 -7.66
CA GLU A 42 -22.99 11.01 -7.50
C GLU A 42 -21.57 11.58 -7.41
N THR A 43 -20.70 10.87 -6.70
CA THR A 43 -19.30 11.23 -6.54
C THR A 43 -18.55 11.18 -7.87
N ILE A 44 -18.72 10.12 -8.67
CA ILE A 44 -18.11 9.99 -10.00
C ILE A 44 -18.64 11.09 -10.92
N ALA A 45 -19.94 11.36 -10.93
CA ALA A 45 -20.53 12.42 -11.73
C ALA A 45 -19.96 13.81 -11.38
N LEU A 46 -19.75 14.09 -10.09
CA LEU A 46 -19.11 15.32 -9.63
C LEU A 46 -17.64 15.41 -10.09
N LEU A 47 -16.91 14.30 -10.07
CA LEU A 47 -15.53 14.24 -10.56
C LEU A 47 -15.46 14.49 -12.08
N GLU A 48 -16.38 13.91 -12.84
CA GLU A 48 -16.49 14.10 -14.30
C GLU A 48 -16.84 15.55 -14.68
N GLU A 49 -17.75 16.20 -13.93
CA GLU A 49 -18.04 17.64 -14.09
C GLU A 49 -16.78 18.50 -13.94
N LYS A 50 -15.81 17.99 -13.18
CA LYS A 50 -14.53 18.64 -12.92
C LYS A 50 -13.41 18.11 -13.83
N ASN A 51 -13.73 17.44 -14.93
CA ASN A 51 -12.76 16.85 -15.88
C ASN A 51 -11.83 15.78 -15.26
N ILE A 52 -12.26 15.11 -14.20
CA ILE A 52 -11.58 13.92 -13.67
C ILE A 52 -12.33 12.68 -14.14
N TYR A 53 -11.61 11.75 -14.75
CA TYR A 53 -12.13 10.46 -15.18
C TYR A 53 -11.37 9.35 -14.45
N VAL A 54 -12.08 8.34 -13.96
CA VAL A 54 -11.48 7.23 -13.21
C VAL A 54 -11.65 5.95 -14.02
N LYS A 55 -10.56 5.24 -14.33
CA LYS A 55 -10.59 4.00 -15.12
C LYS A 55 -11.20 2.79 -14.37
N GLY A 56 -11.35 2.87 -13.05
CA GLY A 56 -11.81 1.79 -12.19
C GLY A 56 -12.65 2.26 -11.00
N GLU A 57 -12.84 1.37 -10.03
CA GLU A 57 -13.57 1.68 -8.80
C GLU A 57 -12.72 2.53 -7.85
N LEU A 58 -13.33 3.56 -7.26
CA LEU A 58 -12.67 4.35 -6.23
C LEU A 58 -12.66 3.57 -4.92
N PRO A 59 -11.53 3.54 -4.19
CA PRO A 59 -11.51 2.98 -2.85
C PRO A 59 -12.53 3.70 -1.96
N SER A 60 -13.53 2.96 -1.47
CA SER A 60 -14.55 3.47 -0.56
C SER A 60 -14.10 3.47 0.91
N VAL A 61 -12.87 3.01 1.18
CA VAL A 61 -12.40 2.72 2.54
C VAL A 61 -12.07 4.01 3.30
N TYR A 62 -13.01 4.41 4.16
CA TYR A 62 -12.77 5.38 5.23
C TYR A 62 -12.22 4.65 6.45
N GLN A 63 -10.92 4.78 6.71
CA GLN A 63 -10.29 4.15 7.86
C GLN A 63 -9.59 5.17 8.75
N LYS A 64 -9.60 4.92 10.07
CA LYS A 64 -8.71 5.63 10.98
C LYS A 64 -7.33 4.99 10.90
N MET A 65 -6.35 5.71 10.37
CA MET A 65 -4.98 5.23 10.21
C MET A 65 -4.04 5.84 11.24
N PRO A 66 -3.17 5.03 11.87
CA PRO A 66 -2.06 5.56 12.66
C PRO A 66 -0.96 6.11 11.75
N VAL A 67 0.05 6.73 12.35
CA VAL A 67 1.32 7.02 11.66
C VAL A 67 2.19 5.77 11.64
N LEU A 68 3.13 5.68 10.70
CA LEU A 68 4.14 4.62 10.67
C LEU A 68 5.51 5.19 11.07
N MET A 69 6.07 4.67 12.15
CA MET A 69 7.44 5.00 12.53
C MET A 69 8.41 4.20 11.67
N VAL A 70 9.37 4.87 11.04
CA VAL A 70 10.36 4.24 10.17
C VAL A 70 11.79 4.62 10.57
N GLN A 71 12.75 3.79 10.21
CA GLN A 71 14.16 4.02 10.43
C GLN A 71 14.92 3.92 9.11
N TYR A 72 15.80 4.88 8.82
CA TYR A 72 16.66 4.80 7.64
C TYR A 72 17.60 3.60 7.74
N ASP A 73 17.76 2.87 6.63
CA ASP A 73 18.84 1.92 6.52
C ASP A 73 20.20 2.63 6.55
N ARG A 74 21.14 2.05 7.31
CA ARG A 74 22.51 2.56 7.48
C ARG A 74 23.53 1.49 7.14
N LEU A 75 23.20 0.58 6.23
CA LEU A 75 24.15 -0.41 5.77
C LEU A 75 25.37 0.29 5.16
N ASP A 76 26.52 -0.03 5.72
CA ASP A 76 27.81 0.52 5.33
C ASP A 76 28.11 0.23 3.85
N PRO A 77 28.33 1.27 3.01
CA PRO A 77 28.68 1.08 1.61
C PRO A 77 29.93 0.21 1.40
N ASP A 78 30.93 0.28 2.29
CA ASP A 78 32.17 -0.50 2.15
C ASP A 78 31.93 -1.97 2.47
N PHE A 79 31.10 -2.26 3.48
CA PHE A 79 30.64 -3.61 3.76
C PHE A 79 29.89 -4.21 2.56
N LEU A 80 28.97 -3.45 1.97
CA LEU A 80 28.23 -3.90 0.78
C LEU A 80 29.16 -4.15 -0.41
N ARG A 81 30.09 -3.23 -0.69
CA ARG A 81 31.10 -3.40 -1.75
C ARG A 81 31.94 -4.66 -1.55
N LYS A 82 32.36 -4.92 -0.32
CA LYS A 82 33.09 -6.13 0.04
C LYS A 82 32.24 -7.38 -0.22
N LYS A 83 30.97 -7.39 0.21
CA LYS A 83 30.04 -8.49 -0.04
C LYS A 83 29.81 -8.74 -1.52
N LEU A 84 29.69 -7.68 -2.31
CA LEU A 84 29.55 -7.79 -3.76
C LEU A 84 30.77 -8.48 -4.39
N ALA A 85 31.99 -8.16 -3.93
CA ALA A 85 33.24 -8.73 -4.44
C ALA A 85 33.52 -10.17 -3.99
N GLU A 86 32.97 -10.63 -2.87
CA GLU A 86 33.16 -11.98 -2.33
C GLU A 86 32.28 -13.05 -3.00
N GLN A 87 31.36 -12.66 -3.88
CA GLN A 87 30.43 -13.59 -4.53
C GLN A 87 31.14 -14.55 -5.50
N THR A 88 30.73 -15.81 -5.46
CA THR A 88 31.01 -16.78 -6.53
C THR A 88 29.88 -16.75 -7.55
N PRO A 89 30.18 -16.66 -8.87
CA PRO A 89 29.16 -16.72 -9.90
C PRO A 89 28.32 -17.99 -9.80
N MET A 90 27.01 -17.87 -10.05
CA MET A 90 26.13 -19.03 -10.19
C MET A 90 26.67 -20.02 -11.23
N GLU A 91 26.52 -21.32 -10.94
CA GLU A 91 26.95 -22.40 -11.85
C GLU A 91 26.30 -22.31 -13.23
N SER A 92 25.05 -21.82 -13.29
CA SER A 92 24.36 -21.52 -14.56
C SER A 92 24.43 -20.03 -14.87
N LYS A 93 25.11 -19.68 -15.97
CA LYS A 93 25.19 -18.31 -16.52
C LYS A 93 23.85 -17.78 -17.04
N SER A 94 22.86 -18.66 -17.20
CA SER A 94 21.47 -18.34 -17.56
C SER A 94 20.56 -19.04 -16.55
N GLY A 95 20.64 -18.59 -15.30
CA GLY A 95 19.73 -19.04 -14.26
C GLY A 95 18.29 -18.67 -14.63
N SER A 96 17.35 -19.57 -14.36
CA SER A 96 15.94 -19.26 -14.47
C SER A 96 15.58 -18.08 -13.55
N ARG A 97 14.54 -17.31 -13.90
CA ARG A 97 14.03 -16.18 -13.09
C ARG A 97 13.92 -16.53 -11.60
N LYS A 98 13.46 -17.75 -11.29
CA LYS A 98 13.29 -18.25 -9.93
C LYS A 98 14.62 -18.44 -9.19
N GLU A 99 15.67 -18.87 -9.88
CA GLU A 99 16.99 -19.04 -9.29
C GLU A 99 17.68 -17.70 -9.04
N ILE A 100 17.54 -16.74 -9.96
CA ILE A 100 18.03 -15.37 -9.78
C ILE A 100 17.38 -14.73 -8.55
N VAL A 101 16.04 -14.81 -8.42
CA VAL A 101 15.34 -14.27 -7.25
C VAL A 101 15.84 -14.91 -5.95
N LYS A 102 16.01 -16.24 -5.92
CA LYS A 102 16.54 -16.94 -4.74
C LYS A 102 17.96 -16.52 -4.37
N MET A 103 18.82 -16.36 -5.38
CA MET A 103 20.19 -15.91 -5.18
C MET A 103 20.23 -14.49 -4.61
N VAL A 104 19.40 -13.58 -5.14
CA VAL A 104 19.27 -12.21 -4.63
C VAL A 104 18.72 -12.21 -3.19
N GLU A 105 17.70 -13.01 -2.90
CA GLU A 105 17.16 -13.16 -1.55
C GLU A 105 18.24 -13.63 -0.56
N ALA A 106 19.04 -14.64 -0.92
CA ALA A 106 20.14 -15.13 -0.09
C ALA A 106 21.18 -14.04 0.17
N PHE A 107 21.57 -13.29 -0.87
CA PHE A 107 22.49 -12.17 -0.73
C PHE A 107 21.97 -11.07 0.20
N LEU A 108 20.68 -10.70 0.06
CA LEU A 108 20.06 -9.69 0.92
C LEU A 108 19.96 -10.15 2.38
N LYS A 109 19.78 -11.46 2.62
CA LYS A 109 19.84 -12.06 3.96
C LYS A 109 21.24 -11.96 4.55
N ASP A 110 22.27 -12.30 3.78
CA ASP A 110 23.67 -12.22 4.21
C ASP A 110 24.13 -10.78 4.48
N CYS A 111 23.52 -9.81 3.79
CA CYS A 111 23.76 -8.39 4.04
C CYS A 111 22.95 -7.83 5.23
N GLY A 112 22.05 -8.61 5.84
CA GLY A 112 21.20 -8.16 6.95
C GLY A 112 20.12 -7.14 6.55
N ILE A 113 19.79 -7.05 5.25
CA ILE A 113 18.76 -6.16 4.70
C ILE A 113 17.40 -6.87 4.68
N TRP A 114 17.41 -8.19 4.48
CA TRP A 114 16.20 -8.98 4.33
C TRP A 114 15.29 -8.89 5.55
N SER A 115 13.99 -8.68 5.30
CA SER A 115 12.94 -8.69 6.31
C SER A 115 11.62 -9.16 5.68
N PRO A 116 10.60 -9.53 6.46
CA PRO A 116 9.28 -9.92 5.93
C PRO A 116 8.62 -8.84 5.04
N ASN A 117 9.05 -7.58 5.21
CA ASN A 117 8.51 -6.44 4.48
C ASN A 117 9.13 -6.28 3.09
N VAL A 118 10.18 -7.05 2.76
CA VAL A 118 10.80 -7.06 1.43
C VAL A 118 9.95 -7.92 0.51
N ILE A 119 9.13 -7.28 -0.32
CA ILE A 119 8.21 -7.97 -1.24
C ILE A 119 8.74 -7.84 -2.66
N LEU A 120 8.85 -8.96 -3.37
CA LEU A 120 9.23 -8.95 -4.79
C LEU A 120 8.16 -8.19 -5.59
N ASP A 121 8.58 -7.12 -6.27
CA ASP A 121 7.70 -6.30 -7.09
C ASP A 121 7.71 -6.80 -8.54
N LYS A 122 8.87 -6.73 -9.19
CA LYS A 122 9.05 -7.17 -10.58
C LYS A 122 10.46 -7.64 -10.86
N VAL A 123 10.60 -8.37 -11.96
CA VAL A 123 11.90 -8.78 -12.52
C VAL A 123 11.93 -8.38 -13.97
N GLU A 124 12.89 -7.55 -14.33
CA GLU A 124 13.08 -7.03 -15.70
C GLU A 124 14.40 -7.56 -16.24
N GLN A 125 14.42 -7.94 -17.51
CA GLN A 125 15.63 -8.40 -18.17
C GLN A 125 15.92 -7.47 -19.36
N GLN A 126 17.11 -6.89 -19.36
CA GLN A 126 17.57 -6.01 -20.42
C GLN A 126 19.02 -6.39 -20.77
N ASP A 127 19.24 -6.72 -22.05
CA ASP A 127 20.52 -7.20 -22.56
C ASP A 127 21.04 -8.41 -21.74
N ASN A 128 22.18 -8.25 -21.07
CA ASN A 128 22.81 -9.27 -20.22
C ASN A 128 22.58 -9.03 -18.72
N LYS A 129 21.69 -8.09 -18.37
CA LYS A 129 21.38 -7.71 -16.99
C LYS A 129 19.96 -8.10 -16.62
N THR A 130 19.79 -8.56 -15.39
CA THR A 130 18.49 -8.80 -14.77
C THR A 130 18.36 -7.86 -13.58
N TYR A 131 17.29 -7.06 -13.57
CA TYR A 131 16.95 -6.17 -12.47
C TYR A 131 15.86 -6.83 -11.63
N VAL A 132 16.13 -7.02 -10.34
CA VAL A 132 15.18 -7.56 -9.38
C VAL A 132 14.74 -6.44 -8.47
N HIS A 133 13.48 -6.03 -8.62
CA HIS A 133 12.87 -4.93 -7.87
C HIS A 133 12.11 -5.47 -6.68
N TYR A 134 12.36 -4.89 -5.52
CA TYR A 134 11.60 -5.13 -4.31
C TYR A 134 10.98 -3.83 -3.82
N LYS A 135 9.75 -3.95 -3.34
CA LYS A 135 9.01 -2.91 -2.64
C LYS A 135 8.92 -3.21 -1.15
N ASN A 136 8.63 -2.19 -0.36
CA ASN A 136 8.48 -2.32 1.08
C ASN A 136 7.00 -2.33 1.46
N GLU A 137 6.53 -3.41 2.06
CA GLU A 137 5.15 -3.53 2.52
C GLU A 137 5.12 -3.82 4.02
N TYR A 138 4.28 -3.10 4.76
CA TYR A 138 4.12 -3.28 6.19
C TYR A 138 2.64 -3.40 6.56
N GLU A 139 2.24 -4.54 7.11
CA GLU A 139 0.87 -4.83 7.54
C GLU A 139 -0.18 -4.55 6.44
N GLY A 140 0.16 -4.89 5.18
CA GLY A 140 -0.70 -4.74 4.01
C GLY A 140 -0.68 -3.36 3.34
N TYR A 141 0.15 -2.42 3.82
CA TYR A 141 0.31 -1.10 3.22
C TYR A 141 1.69 -0.93 2.62
N LEU A 142 1.76 -0.35 1.42
CA LEU A 142 3.01 0.03 0.79
C LEU A 142 3.68 1.17 1.59
N VAL A 143 4.97 1.03 1.84
CA VAL A 143 5.84 2.13 2.28
C VAL A 143 6.46 2.72 1.01
N GLU A 144 5.84 3.78 0.52
CA GLU A 144 6.15 4.40 -0.76
C GLU A 144 7.57 4.99 -0.77
N ASP A 145 8.18 5.01 -1.95
CA ASP A 145 9.58 5.38 -2.22
C ASP A 145 10.63 4.49 -1.52
N SER A 146 10.21 3.52 -0.69
CA SER A 146 11.11 2.55 -0.08
C SER A 146 11.31 1.32 -0.97
N TYR A 147 12.49 1.20 -1.57
CA TYR A 147 12.80 0.18 -2.57
C TYR A 147 14.19 -0.45 -2.38
N ILE A 148 14.36 -1.64 -2.98
CA ILE A 148 15.66 -2.26 -3.25
C ILE A 148 15.65 -2.75 -4.69
N ILE A 149 16.68 -2.39 -5.46
CA ILE A 149 16.89 -2.84 -6.83
C ILE A 149 18.25 -3.53 -6.88
N CYS A 150 18.24 -4.82 -7.20
CA CYS A 150 19.47 -5.59 -7.39
C CYS A 150 19.70 -5.83 -8.89
N THR A 151 20.88 -5.45 -9.37
CA THR A 151 21.33 -5.73 -10.73
C THR A 151 22.15 -7.01 -10.74
N VAL A 152 21.71 -7.99 -11.52
CA VAL A 152 22.39 -9.28 -11.69
C VAL A 152 22.96 -9.35 -13.10
N GLU A 153 24.24 -9.68 -13.21
CA GLU A 153 24.94 -9.85 -14.48
C GLU A 153 25.88 -11.06 -14.38
N ASN A 154 25.87 -11.93 -15.40
CA ASN A 154 26.73 -13.12 -15.45
C ASN A 154 26.66 -14.02 -14.19
N GLY A 155 25.50 -14.08 -13.54
CA GLY A 155 25.28 -14.93 -12.36
C GLY A 155 25.83 -14.36 -11.03
N VAL A 156 26.19 -13.07 -10.98
CA VAL A 156 26.55 -12.35 -9.75
C VAL A 156 25.74 -11.06 -9.63
N ILE A 157 25.52 -10.60 -8.40
CA ILE A 157 24.95 -9.26 -8.16
C ILE A 157 26.07 -8.24 -8.34
N THR A 158 25.90 -7.32 -9.27
CA THR A 158 26.89 -6.28 -9.57
C THR A 158 26.57 -4.96 -8.87
N GLU A 159 25.30 -4.72 -8.56
CA GLU A 159 24.84 -3.47 -7.96
C GLU A 159 23.60 -3.70 -7.07
N VAL A 160 23.51 -2.92 -6.00
CA VAL A 160 22.34 -2.84 -5.14
C VAL A 160 22.04 -1.36 -4.88
N ASP A 161 21.11 -0.82 -5.67
CA ASP A 161 20.55 0.51 -5.44
C ASP A 161 19.37 0.39 -4.45
N ARG A 162 19.31 1.26 -3.45
CA ARG A 162 18.27 1.18 -2.43
C ARG A 162 18.02 2.51 -1.73
N PHE A 163 16.76 2.72 -1.40
CA PHE A 163 16.33 3.62 -0.33
C PHE A 163 15.41 2.80 0.56
N TRP A 164 15.91 2.32 1.71
CA TRP A 164 15.16 1.38 2.53
C TRP A 164 14.75 1.98 3.88
N LEU A 165 13.44 2.02 4.13
CA LEU A 165 12.85 2.49 5.37
C LEU A 165 12.41 1.29 6.23
N LYS A 166 13.15 0.98 7.30
CA LYS A 166 12.82 -0.13 8.21
C LYS A 166 11.63 0.26 9.10
N PRO A 167 10.43 -0.34 8.93
CA PRO A 167 9.29 -0.03 9.77
C PRO A 167 9.54 -0.46 11.22
N LYS A 168 9.19 0.41 12.17
CA LYS A 168 9.28 0.17 13.62
C LYS A 168 7.93 -0.12 14.26
N GLY A 169 6.86 0.10 13.49
CA GLY A 169 5.49 -0.13 13.91
C GLY A 169 4.63 1.12 13.81
N PHE A 170 3.35 0.91 14.06
CA PHE A 170 2.37 1.99 14.05
C PHE A 170 2.40 2.80 15.34
N GLY A 171 2.16 4.10 15.22
CA GLY A 171 1.86 4.96 16.35
C GLY A 171 0.55 4.56 17.04
N GLN A 172 0.38 4.96 18.30
CA GLN A 172 -0.80 4.59 19.09
C GLN A 172 -2.07 5.33 18.63
N ALA A 173 -1.93 6.59 18.25
CA ALA A 173 -3.08 7.41 17.84
C ALA A 173 -3.46 7.10 16.39
N LYS A 174 -4.76 6.91 16.13
CA LYS A 174 -5.32 6.78 14.79
C LYS A 174 -6.14 8.02 14.45
N LYS A 175 -5.89 8.62 13.29
CA LYS A 175 -6.64 9.77 12.77
C LYS A 175 -7.50 9.35 11.58
N ALA A 176 -8.65 9.99 11.40
CA ALA A 176 -9.49 9.75 10.24
C ALA A 176 -8.79 10.19 8.96
N THR A 177 -8.88 9.37 7.91
CA THR A 177 -8.40 9.75 6.58
C THR A 177 -9.48 10.46 5.77
N ILE A 178 -9.07 11.30 4.82
CA ILE A 178 -9.93 11.81 3.76
C ILE A 178 -10.29 10.69 2.78
N SER A 179 -11.43 10.84 2.09
CA SER A 179 -11.84 9.90 1.06
C SER A 179 -10.98 9.98 -0.20
N ALA A 180 -11.05 8.94 -1.03
CA ALA A 180 -10.44 8.96 -2.35
C ALA A 180 -10.93 10.16 -3.19
N SER A 181 -12.24 10.42 -3.18
CA SER A 181 -12.85 11.54 -3.90
C SER A 181 -12.38 12.90 -3.39
N ALA A 182 -12.22 13.05 -2.07
CA ALA A 182 -11.69 14.27 -1.48
C ALA A 182 -10.23 14.50 -1.88
N ALA A 183 -9.42 13.44 -1.94
CA ALA A 183 -8.05 13.52 -2.44
C ALA A 183 -8.00 13.91 -3.92
N LEU A 184 -8.86 13.34 -4.76
CA LEU A 184 -8.97 13.73 -6.19
C LEU A 184 -9.38 15.19 -6.37
N LEU A 185 -10.30 15.71 -5.55
CA LEU A 185 -10.64 17.14 -5.54
C LEU A 185 -9.44 18.01 -5.12
N SER A 186 -8.62 17.55 -4.18
CA SER A 186 -7.37 18.23 -3.81
C SER A 186 -6.34 18.22 -4.94
N LEU A 187 -6.17 17.09 -5.64
CA LEU A 187 -5.29 16.97 -6.82
C LEU A 187 -5.63 18.05 -7.85
N MET A 188 -6.91 18.22 -8.13
CA MET A 188 -7.39 19.24 -9.05
C MET A 188 -7.08 20.67 -8.65
N ARG A 189 -7.23 21.00 -7.36
CA ARG A 189 -6.97 22.37 -6.88
C ARG A 189 -5.52 22.79 -7.08
N GLU A 190 -4.60 21.83 -7.07
CA GLU A 190 -3.18 22.07 -7.33
C GLU A 190 -2.81 22.13 -8.83
N LYS A 191 -3.70 21.65 -9.72
CA LYS A 191 -3.46 21.60 -11.17
C LYS A 191 -4.21 22.71 -11.91
N ASP A 192 -3.81 22.98 -13.16
CA ASP A 192 -4.55 23.91 -14.01
C ASP A 192 -5.96 23.33 -14.24
N GLN A 193 -6.99 24.12 -13.96
CA GLN A 193 -8.40 23.72 -14.02
C GLN A 193 -8.86 23.27 -15.42
N ARG A 194 -8.01 23.44 -16.44
CA ARG A 194 -8.29 23.07 -17.83
C ARG A 194 -7.72 21.71 -18.26
N GLU A 195 -6.82 21.10 -17.49
CA GLU A 195 -6.26 19.79 -17.84
C GLU A 195 -7.20 18.68 -17.36
N ALA A 196 -7.59 17.78 -18.28
CA ALA A 196 -8.32 16.58 -17.91
C ALA A 196 -7.38 15.62 -17.17
N ILE A 197 -7.87 15.03 -16.07
CA ILE A 197 -7.12 14.07 -15.27
C ILE A 197 -7.78 12.70 -15.45
N LEU A 198 -7.05 11.77 -16.06
CA LEU A 198 -7.43 10.38 -16.17
C LEU A 198 -6.70 9.58 -15.09
N VAL A 199 -7.41 9.26 -14.02
CA VAL A 199 -6.93 8.43 -12.90
C VAL A 199 -6.92 6.97 -13.34
N GLU A 200 -5.74 6.37 -13.24
CA GLU A 200 -5.46 5.00 -13.67
C GLU A 200 -5.43 4.04 -12.49
N ASP A 201 -4.89 4.49 -11.37
CA ASP A 201 -4.82 3.73 -10.12
C ASP A 201 -4.78 4.66 -8.92
N MET A 202 -5.28 4.18 -7.78
CA MET A 202 -5.32 4.93 -6.55
C MET A 202 -5.23 4.01 -5.33
N GLU A 203 -4.17 4.21 -4.54
CA GLU A 203 -3.87 3.37 -3.38
C GLU A 203 -3.54 4.20 -2.14
N LEU A 204 -3.85 3.66 -0.96
CA LEU A 204 -3.55 4.25 0.33
C LEU A 204 -2.21 3.68 0.82
N VAL A 205 -1.20 4.54 0.94
CA VAL A 205 0.19 4.17 1.21
C VAL A 205 0.71 4.93 2.44
N TYR A 206 1.85 4.50 2.99
CA TYR A 206 2.64 5.31 3.92
C TYR A 206 3.77 5.99 3.17
N TRP A 207 3.88 7.31 3.31
CA TRP A 207 4.85 8.10 2.57
C TRP A 207 5.55 9.11 3.48
N LEU A 208 6.85 9.33 3.22
CA LEU A 208 7.62 10.42 3.81
C LEU A 208 7.63 11.57 2.82
N ASN A 209 6.98 12.67 3.18
CA ASN A 209 7.00 13.85 2.34
C ASN A 209 8.43 14.48 2.36
N PRO A 210 9.14 14.55 1.21
CA PRO A 210 10.50 15.04 1.18
C PRO A 210 10.64 16.50 1.63
N SER A 211 9.57 17.30 1.57
CA SER A 211 9.59 18.70 2.03
C SER A 211 9.65 18.84 3.54
N ASP A 212 9.26 17.80 4.28
CA ASP A 212 9.19 17.83 5.75
C ASP A 212 10.55 17.42 6.36
N TYR A 213 11.53 17.11 5.51
CA TYR A 213 12.86 16.67 5.90
C TYR A 213 13.81 17.85 6.14
N GLU A 214 14.09 18.17 7.41
CA GLU A 214 14.95 19.29 7.79
C GLU A 214 16.45 18.94 7.95
N GLY A 215 16.92 17.78 7.48
CA GLY A 215 18.37 17.54 7.34
C GLY A 215 18.87 16.09 7.37
N GLU A 216 20.07 15.88 6.83
CA GLU A 216 20.73 14.59 6.55
C GLU A 216 21.06 13.69 7.76
N THR A 217 20.63 14.03 8.98
CA THR A 217 21.08 13.35 10.22
C THR A 217 20.04 12.47 10.89
N ALA A 218 18.78 12.49 10.42
CA ALA A 218 17.70 11.73 11.05
C ALA A 218 18.02 10.22 11.07
N ILE A 219 17.88 9.61 12.24
CA ILE A 219 17.98 8.15 12.40
C ILE A 219 16.62 7.51 12.08
N SER A 220 15.54 8.20 12.41
CA SER A 220 14.15 7.74 12.29
C SER A 220 13.26 8.88 11.86
N ASP A 221 12.15 8.54 11.21
CA ASP A 221 11.14 9.49 10.77
C ASP A 221 9.73 8.89 10.90
N THR A 222 8.71 9.69 10.58
CA THR A 222 7.30 9.36 10.68
C THR A 222 6.66 9.41 9.29
N ALA A 223 6.46 8.25 8.67
CA ALA A 223 5.68 8.15 7.45
C ALA A 223 4.20 8.35 7.76
N LEU A 224 3.57 9.23 6.99
CA LEU A 224 2.16 9.57 7.13
C LEU A 224 1.35 8.82 6.06
N PRO A 225 0.11 8.43 6.36
CA PRO A 225 -0.75 7.87 5.34
C PRO A 225 -1.03 8.92 4.27
N ALA A 226 -0.93 8.50 3.01
CA ALA A 226 -1.13 9.32 1.83
C ALA A 226 -1.88 8.54 0.76
N TRP A 227 -2.69 9.25 -0.02
CA TRP A 227 -3.24 8.74 -1.27
C TRP A 227 -2.19 8.90 -2.36
N LYS A 228 -1.75 7.78 -2.93
CA LYS A 228 -0.95 7.75 -4.15
C LYS A 228 -1.91 7.62 -5.33
N ILE A 229 -1.85 8.60 -6.22
CA ILE A 229 -2.72 8.71 -7.38
C ILE A 229 -1.85 8.60 -8.63
N THR A 230 -2.08 7.57 -9.43
CA THR A 230 -1.45 7.39 -10.75
C THR A 230 -2.42 7.90 -11.81
N TYR A 231 -1.99 8.84 -12.65
CA TYR A 231 -2.85 9.53 -13.60
C TYR A 231 -2.10 9.97 -14.87
N ASN A 232 -2.82 10.24 -15.96
CA ASN A 232 -2.28 10.80 -17.22
C ASN A 232 -0.98 10.12 -17.68
N ASP A 233 -1.07 8.83 -18.04
CA ASP A 233 0.04 8.01 -18.53
C ASP A 233 1.17 7.80 -17.49
N GLY A 234 0.80 7.34 -16.30
CA GLY A 234 1.75 6.94 -15.26
C GLY A 234 2.35 8.06 -14.40
N LYS A 235 1.85 9.31 -14.49
CA LYS A 235 2.27 10.35 -13.55
C LYS A 235 1.76 10.00 -12.15
N VAL A 236 2.61 10.19 -11.14
CA VAL A 236 2.24 9.91 -9.74
C VAL A 236 2.14 11.21 -8.96
N LYS A 237 1.13 11.30 -8.09
CA LYS A 237 1.01 12.35 -7.08
C LYS A 237 0.58 11.75 -5.75
N HIS A 238 1.22 12.19 -4.68
CA HIS A 238 0.85 11.88 -3.31
C HIS A 238 0.08 13.03 -2.68
N ILE A 239 -0.99 12.70 -1.98
CA ILE A 239 -1.82 13.64 -1.22
C ILE A 239 -1.95 13.11 0.20
N SER A 240 -1.66 13.96 1.20
CA SER A 240 -1.82 13.58 2.62
C SER A 240 -3.23 13.02 2.85
N ALA A 241 -3.30 11.83 3.45
CA ALA A 241 -4.59 11.23 3.77
C ALA A 241 -5.17 11.81 5.06
N TYR A 242 -4.37 12.47 5.90
CA TYR A 242 -4.92 13.13 7.09
C TYR A 242 -5.68 14.39 6.73
N LYS A 243 -6.83 14.53 7.38
CA LYS A 243 -7.61 15.75 7.32
C LYS A 243 -6.91 16.82 8.16
N ASP A 244 -6.57 17.94 7.54
CA ASP A 244 -6.13 19.15 8.22
C ASP A 244 -7.21 19.73 9.15
#